data_AF-A0A352VM46-F1
#
_entry.id   AF-A0A352VM46-F1
#
_cell.length_a   1.000
_cell.length_b   1.000
_cell.length_c   1.000
_cell.angle_alpha   90.00
_cell.angle_beta   90.00
_cell.angle_gamma   90.00
#
_symmetry.space_group_name_H-M   'P 1'
#
loop_
_entity.id
_entity.type
_entity.pdbx_description
1 polymer ?
#
loop_
_entity_poly.entity_id
_entity_poly.type
_entity_poly.pdbx_seq_one_letter_code
_entity_poly.pdbx_strand_id
1 'polypeptide(L)'
;RTFGNTVEIRHGNGFITRYAHMSRFQAGVNVGTRVRQSDIIGHVGMTGLAGGPHLHYEILSDGRQIDPLSVDLPADDPVPSENRFRWRFEMTARVALLEAIPGAGPVRMLADDQDRDQPEDHPGGAQ
;
A
#
# COMPACT_ATOMS: atom_id res chain seq x y z
N ARG A 1 -26.59 0.65 -6.91
CA ARG A 1 -25.64 1.54 -7.62
C ARG A 1 -24.50 0.66 -8.14
N THR A 2 -24.09 0.83 -9.39
CA THR A 2 -23.14 -0.07 -10.07
C THR A 2 -21.72 0.49 -10.02
N PHE A 3 -20.80 -0.23 -9.37
CA PHE A 3 -19.40 0.18 -9.17
C PHE A 3 -18.51 0.04 -10.41
N GLY A 4 -18.95 -0.71 -11.43
CA GLY A 4 -18.10 -1.01 -12.58
C GLY A 4 -16.90 -1.88 -12.16
N ASN A 5 -15.77 -1.70 -12.83
CA ASN A 5 -14.53 -2.39 -12.49
C ASN A 5 -14.05 -1.91 -11.10
N THR A 6 -13.88 -2.87 -10.19
CA THR A 6 -13.64 -2.59 -8.77
C THR A 6 -12.55 -3.49 -8.23
N VAL A 7 -11.66 -2.92 -7.42
CA VAL A 7 -10.68 -3.65 -6.61
C VAL A 7 -11.02 -3.46 -5.14
N GLU A 8 -11.00 -4.55 -4.38
CA GLU A 8 -11.11 -4.54 -2.92
C GLU A 8 -9.82 -5.10 -2.31
N ILE A 9 -9.25 -4.36 -1.37
CA ILE A 9 -8.04 -4.75 -0.64
C ILE A 9 -8.44 -5.00 0.81
N ARG A 10 -8.17 -6.21 1.30
CA ARG A 10 -8.30 -6.56 2.72
C ARG A 10 -7.00 -6.24 3.45
N HIS A 11 -7.09 -5.47 4.53
CA HIS A 11 -5.95 -5.06 5.35
C HIS A 11 -5.83 -5.92 6.60
N GLY A 12 -4.62 -6.02 7.16
CA GLY A 12 -4.33 -6.87 8.33
C GLY A 12 -5.01 -6.40 9.62
N ASN A 13 -5.38 -5.13 9.69
CA ASN A 13 -6.08 -4.50 10.81
C ASN A 13 -7.61 -4.59 10.73
N GLY A 14 -8.15 -5.37 9.79
CA GLY A 14 -9.60 -5.62 9.66
C GLY A 14 -10.33 -4.66 8.71
N PHE A 15 -9.68 -3.62 8.20
CA PHE A 15 -10.28 -2.75 7.19
C PHE A 15 -10.32 -3.40 5.80
N ILE A 16 -11.25 -2.92 4.97
CA ILE A 16 -11.27 -3.16 3.53
C ILE A 16 -11.28 -1.80 2.84
N THR A 17 -10.42 -1.60 1.85
CA THR A 17 -10.53 -0.45 0.95
C THR A 17 -11.08 -0.86 -0.40
N ARG A 18 -11.99 -0.07 -0.96
CA ARG A 18 -12.63 -0.30 -2.26
C ARG A 18 -12.27 0.81 -3.23
N TYR A 19 -11.87 0.44 -4.45
CA TYR A 19 -11.51 1.34 -5.55
C TYR A 19 -12.38 1.00 -6.75
N ALA A 20 -13.34 1.87 -7.09
CA ALA A 20 -14.34 1.62 -8.12
C ALA A 20 -14.23 2.58 -9.31
N HIS A 21 -15.07 2.36 -10.33
CA HIS A 21 -15.11 3.08 -11.60
C HIS A 21 -13.83 2.97 -12.44
N MET A 22 -13.01 1.94 -12.22
CA MET A 22 -11.72 1.80 -12.89
C MET A 22 -11.91 1.58 -14.40
N SER A 23 -10.97 2.07 -15.22
CA SER A 23 -10.95 1.77 -16.66
C SER A 23 -10.39 0.38 -16.92
N ARG A 24 -9.33 0.00 -16.20
CA ARG A 24 -8.67 -1.31 -16.28
C ARG A 24 -7.94 -1.64 -14.97
N PHE A 25 -7.75 -2.92 -14.73
CA PHE A 25 -6.89 -3.45 -13.67
C PHE A 25 -5.42 -3.46 -14.11
N GLN A 26 -4.50 -3.37 -13.15
CA GLN A 26 -3.07 -3.54 -13.44
C GLN A 26 -2.77 -5.00 -13.82
N ALA A 27 -1.88 -5.22 -14.78
CA ALA A 27 -1.46 -6.57 -15.16
C ALA A 27 -0.85 -7.31 -13.95
N GLY A 28 -1.30 -8.55 -13.72
CA GLY A 28 -0.85 -9.37 -12.58
C GLY A 28 -1.62 -9.12 -11.27
N VAL A 29 -2.47 -8.09 -11.21
CA VAL A 29 -3.38 -7.87 -10.08
C VAL A 29 -4.66 -8.66 -10.30
N ASN A 30 -4.81 -9.73 -9.52
CA ASN A 30 -5.96 -10.63 -9.55
C ASN A 30 -6.43 -10.89 -8.11
N VAL A 31 -7.57 -11.58 -7.98
CA VAL A 31 -8.05 -12.02 -6.65
C VAL A 31 -6.98 -12.88 -5.98
N GLY A 32 -6.61 -12.50 -4.75
CA GLY A 32 -5.57 -13.18 -3.97
C GLY A 32 -4.16 -12.61 -4.15
N THR A 33 -3.93 -11.70 -5.11
CA THR A 33 -2.65 -10.97 -5.21
C THR A 33 -2.43 -10.15 -3.94
N ARG A 34 -1.27 -10.34 -3.30
CA ARG A 34 -0.82 -9.48 -2.21
C ARG A 34 -0.19 -8.23 -2.81
N VAL A 35 -0.65 -7.07 -2.37
CA VAL A 35 -0.16 -5.76 -2.79
C VAL A 35 0.43 -5.02 -1.61
N ARG A 36 1.32 -4.08 -1.89
CA ARG A 36 1.95 -3.17 -0.93
C ARG A 36 1.35 -1.78 -1.07
N GLN A 37 1.61 -0.94 -0.08
CA GLN A 37 1.37 0.49 -0.25
C GLN A 37 2.18 0.98 -1.47
N SER A 38 1.62 1.95 -2.20
CA SER A 38 2.18 2.51 -3.44
C SER A 38 2.12 1.61 -4.68
N ASP A 39 1.77 0.31 -4.55
CA ASP A 39 1.57 -0.54 -5.73
C ASP A 39 0.40 -0.05 -6.60
N ILE A 40 0.61 -0.01 -7.91
CA ILE A 40 -0.45 0.29 -8.87
C ILE A 40 -1.39 -0.92 -8.97
N ILE A 41 -2.66 -0.73 -8.62
CA ILE A 41 -3.70 -1.77 -8.69
C ILE A 41 -4.60 -1.65 -9.94
N GLY A 42 -4.54 -0.52 -10.62
CA GLY A 42 -5.29 -0.23 -11.85
C GLY A 42 -5.36 1.26 -12.13
N HIS A 43 -6.23 1.65 -13.04
CA HIS A 43 -6.31 3.02 -13.53
C HIS A 43 -7.73 3.58 -13.43
N VAL A 44 -7.85 4.87 -13.14
CA VAL A 44 -9.12 5.60 -13.10
C VAL A 44 -9.85 5.49 -14.44
N GLY A 45 -11.17 5.47 -14.37
CA GLY A 45 -12.04 5.42 -15.54
C GLY A 45 -13.43 5.97 -15.22
N MET A 46 -14.41 5.47 -15.96
CA MET A 46 -15.81 5.86 -15.85
C MET A 46 -16.74 4.64 -15.99
N THR A 47 -16.28 3.45 -15.58
CA THR A 47 -17.11 2.24 -15.69
C THR A 47 -18.21 2.23 -14.62
N GLY A 48 -19.33 1.58 -14.91
CA GLY A 48 -20.50 1.58 -14.03
C GLY A 48 -21.29 2.88 -14.12
N LEU A 49 -21.90 3.31 -13.01
CA LEU A 49 -22.63 4.58 -12.94
C LEU A 49 -21.69 5.70 -12.49
N ALA A 50 -21.07 6.38 -13.45
CA ALA A 50 -20.15 7.50 -13.21
C ALA A 50 -20.49 8.68 -14.14
N GLY A 51 -20.50 9.91 -13.61
CA GLY A 51 -20.81 11.13 -14.38
C GLY A 51 -19.61 11.71 -15.15
N GLY A 52 -18.41 11.16 -14.93
CA GLY A 52 -17.13 11.61 -15.50
C GLY A 52 -15.99 10.75 -14.95
N PRO A 53 -14.75 10.87 -15.47
CA PRO A 53 -13.64 10.04 -14.99
C PRO A 53 -13.27 10.43 -13.56
N HIS A 54 -13.46 9.51 -12.61
CA HIS A 54 -13.12 9.73 -11.21
C HIS A 54 -12.90 8.40 -10.49
N LEU A 55 -12.27 8.47 -9.31
CA LEU A 55 -12.13 7.33 -8.42
C LEU A 55 -13.23 7.41 -7.36
N HIS A 56 -13.99 6.33 -7.20
CA HIS A 56 -14.84 6.14 -6.03
C HIS A 56 -14.09 5.28 -5.01
N TYR A 57 -13.74 5.88 -3.88
CA TYR A 57 -12.95 5.26 -2.82
C TYR A 57 -13.80 5.07 -1.56
N GLU A 58 -13.72 3.90 -0.95
CA GLU A 58 -14.38 3.61 0.33
C GLU A 58 -13.42 2.91 1.29
N ILE A 59 -13.62 3.16 2.59
CA ILE A 59 -13.11 2.33 3.68
C ILE A 59 -14.28 1.61 4.33
N LEU A 60 -14.12 0.32 4.58
CA LEU A 60 -15.07 -0.50 5.28
C LEU A 60 -14.44 -1.11 6.52
N SER A 61 -15.17 -1.08 7.62
CA SER A 61 -14.88 -1.82 8.85
C SER A 61 -16.05 -2.72 9.20
N ASP A 62 -15.80 -4.00 9.43
CA ASP A 62 -16.84 -5.01 9.72
C ASP A 62 -18.00 -4.99 8.69
N GLY A 63 -17.67 -4.76 7.42
CA GLY A 63 -18.62 -4.70 6.31
C GLY A 63 -19.45 -3.41 6.24
N ARG A 64 -19.22 -2.43 7.12
CA ARG A 64 -19.89 -1.12 7.11
C ARG A 64 -18.96 -0.06 6.53
N GLN A 65 -19.49 0.78 5.65
CA GLN A 65 -18.78 1.97 5.18
C GLN A 65 -18.57 2.95 6.32
N ILE A 66 -17.37 3.47 6.44
CA ILE A 66 -17.01 4.52 7.39
C ILE A 66 -16.46 5.72 6.62
N ASP A 67 -16.58 6.92 7.20
CA ASP A 67 -16.03 8.13 6.60
C ASP A 67 -14.50 8.00 6.54
N PRO A 68 -13.88 7.94 5.33
CA PRO A 68 -12.45 7.77 5.20
C PRO A 68 -11.62 8.83 5.90
N LEU A 69 -12.16 10.04 6.08
CA LEU A 69 -11.46 11.17 6.72
C LEU A 69 -11.50 11.11 8.25
N SER A 70 -12.37 10.26 8.81
CA SER A 70 -12.50 10.06 10.26
C SER A 70 -11.68 8.86 10.77
N VAL A 71 -11.10 8.08 9.87
CA VAL A 71 -10.29 6.92 10.23
C VAL A 71 -8.89 7.40 10.59
N ASP A 72 -8.50 7.20 11.83
CA ASP A 72 -7.09 7.23 12.22
C ASP A 72 -6.43 5.99 11.60
N LEU A 73 -5.88 6.18 10.40
CA LEU A 73 -5.05 5.18 9.76
C LEU A 73 -3.68 5.32 10.41
N PRO A 74 -3.22 4.37 11.26
CA PRO A 74 -1.89 4.44 11.79
C PRO A 74 -0.92 4.30 10.61
N ALA A 75 -0.42 5.42 10.10
CA ALA A 75 0.93 5.45 9.62
C ALA A 75 1.75 5.18 10.88
N ASP A 76 2.40 4.03 10.99
CA ASP A 76 3.29 3.77 12.11
C ASP A 76 4.19 4.99 12.28
N ASP A 77 4.23 5.55 13.50
CA ASP A 77 5.07 6.71 13.77
C ASP A 77 6.50 6.35 13.39
N PRO A 78 7.18 7.17 12.56
CA PRO A 78 8.56 6.88 12.21
C PRO A 78 9.40 6.90 13.47
N VAL A 79 10.44 6.07 13.52
CA VAL A 79 11.39 6.07 14.63
C VAL A 79 11.87 7.52 14.86
N PRO A 80 11.68 8.08 16.08
CA PRO A 80 12.07 9.46 16.37
C PRO A 80 13.52 9.72 15.96
N SER A 81 13.79 10.90 15.39
CA SER A 81 15.08 11.21 14.76
C SER A 81 16.28 10.98 15.69
N GLU A 82 16.13 11.35 16.96
CA GLU A 82 17.07 11.12 18.06
C GLU A 82 17.37 9.64 18.33
N ASN A 83 16.42 8.75 18.06
CA ASN A 83 16.53 7.31 18.30
C ASN A 83 16.96 6.53 17.05
N ARG A 84 16.98 7.14 15.85
CA ARG A 84 17.28 6.44 14.59
C ARG A 84 18.65 5.76 14.58
N PHE A 85 19.68 6.41 15.15
CA PHE A 85 21.02 5.81 15.21
C PHE A 85 21.03 4.54 16.08
N ARG A 86 20.46 4.64 17.29
CA ARG A 86 20.34 3.49 18.20
C ARG A 86 19.53 2.37 17.57
N TRP A 87 18.35 2.69 17.03
CA TRP A 87 17.49 1.72 16.35
C TRP A 87 18.22 1.00 15.22
N ARG A 88 18.96 1.73 14.38
CA ARG A 88 19.68 1.15 13.24
C ARG A 88 20.80 0.22 13.70
N PHE A 89 21.60 0.64 14.68
CA PHE A 89 22.65 -0.19 15.28
C PHE A 89 22.08 -1.48 15.88
N GLU A 90 21.00 -1.33 16.65
CA GLU A 90 20.29 -2.43 17.30
C GLU A 90 19.64 -3.41 16.32
N MET A 91 19.09 -2.90 15.23
CA MET A 91 18.48 -3.72 14.18
C MET A 91 19.52 -4.49 13.38
N THR A 92 20.66 -3.88 13.03
CA THR A 92 21.74 -4.60 12.32
C THR A 92 22.16 -5.85 13.08
N ALA A 93 22.38 -5.74 14.39
CA ALA A 93 22.78 -6.89 15.21
C ALA A 93 21.69 -7.97 15.29
N ARG A 94 20.42 -7.57 15.40
CA ARG A 94 19.28 -8.49 15.50
C ARG A 94 18.99 -9.22 14.19
N VAL A 95 19.04 -8.51 13.06
CA VAL A 95 18.88 -9.10 11.73
C VAL A 95 19.99 -10.11 11.47
N ALA A 96 21.25 -9.74 11.70
CA ALA A 96 22.37 -10.66 11.52
C ALA A 96 22.25 -11.93 12.39
N LEU A 97 21.75 -11.80 13.63
CA LEU A 97 21.48 -12.96 14.48
C LEU A 97 20.40 -13.88 13.89
N LEU A 98 19.31 -13.30 13.36
CA LEU A 98 18.22 -14.08 12.75
C LEU A 98 18.68 -14.79 11.47
N GLU A 99 19.50 -14.14 10.64
CA GLU A 99 20.06 -14.74 9.42
C GLU A 99 21.06 -15.86 9.72
N ALA A 100 21.72 -15.81 10.89
CA ALA A 100 22.65 -16.85 11.32
C ALA A 100 21.96 -18.15 11.81
N ILE A 101 20.63 -18.16 11.96
CA ILE A 101 19.89 -19.36 12.39
C ILE A 101 19.90 -20.39 11.25
N PRO A 102 20.38 -21.63 11.48
CA PRO A 102 20.42 -22.67 10.45
C PRO A 102 19.03 -22.93 9.85
N GLY A 103 18.92 -22.81 8.53
CA GLY A 103 17.66 -23.01 7.81
C GLY A 103 16.73 -21.79 7.81
N ALA A 104 17.10 -20.68 8.45
CA ALA A 104 16.40 -19.42 8.26
C ALA A 104 16.67 -18.88 6.85
N GLY A 105 15.61 -18.47 6.16
CA GLY A 105 15.74 -17.68 4.93
C GLY A 105 16.17 -16.23 5.24
N PRO A 106 16.45 -15.42 4.20
CA PRO A 106 16.80 -14.01 4.39
C PRO A 106 15.72 -13.29 5.18
N VAL A 107 16.13 -12.52 6.19
CA VAL A 107 15.20 -11.72 7.00
C VAL A 107 14.68 -10.57 6.14
N ARG A 108 13.36 -10.43 6.07
CA ARG A 108 12.70 -9.33 5.37
C ARG A 108 12.27 -8.27 6.37
N MET A 109 12.88 -7.09 6.31
CA MET A 109 12.40 -5.92 7.04
C MET A 109 11.26 -5.26 6.27
N LEU A 110 10.21 -4.83 6.97
CA LEU A 110 9.13 -4.05 6.36
C LEU A 110 9.60 -2.66 5.88
N ALA A 111 10.69 -2.15 6.48
CA ALA A 111 11.27 -0.84 6.15
C ALA A 111 12.13 -0.85 4.87
N ASP A 112 12.73 -1.98 4.49
CA ASP A 112 13.60 -2.07 3.28
C ASP A 112 12.83 -1.93 1.96
N ASP A 113 11.49 -1.94 2.02
CA ASP A 113 10.62 -1.72 0.87
C ASP A 113 10.18 -0.25 0.70
N GLN A 114 10.44 0.64 1.67
CA GLN A 114 10.06 2.06 1.61
C GLN A 114 11.07 2.95 0.86
N ASP A 115 12.30 2.47 0.63
CA ASP A 115 13.34 3.21 -0.11
C ASP A 115 13.14 3.21 -1.64
N ARG A 116 12.09 2.57 -2.16
CA ARG A 116 11.71 2.64 -3.59
C ARG A 116 10.86 3.87 -3.94
N ASP A 117 10.41 4.63 -2.94
CA ASP A 117 9.57 5.82 -3.12
C ASP A 117 10.40 7.12 -3.28
N GLN A 118 11.69 7.04 -3.63
CA GLN A 118 12.36 8.21 -4.19
C GLN A 118 11.78 8.49 -5.58
N PRO A 119 11.22 9.68 -5.85
CA PRO A 119 10.84 10.03 -7.20
C PRO A 119 12.09 9.98 -8.08
N GLU A 120 12.16 9.01 -8.98
CA GLU A 120 13.07 9.02 -10.11
C GLU A 120 12.86 10.36 -10.83
N ASP A 121 13.79 11.30 -10.61
CA ASP A 121 13.81 12.62 -11.24
C ASP A 121 13.89 12.41 -12.76
N HIS A 122 12.73 12.35 -13.40
CA HIS A 122 12.64 12.26 -14.86
C HIS A 122 13.00 13.63 -15.41
N PRO A 123 14.13 13.80 -16.13
CA PRO A 123 14.37 15.04 -16.83
C PRO A 123 13.28 15.18 -17.89
N GLY A 124 12.44 16.20 -17.72
CA GLY A 124 11.38 16.55 -18.65
C GLY A 124 11.94 16.75 -20.05
N GLY A 125 11.57 15.85 -20.95
CA GLY A 125 11.64 16.09 -22.39
C GLY A 125 10.59 17.13 -22.76
N ALA A 126 11.01 18.38 -22.89
CA ALA A 126 10.24 19.40 -23.59
C ALA A 126 10.25 19.10 -25.10
N GLN A 127 9.06 19.15 -25.68
CA GLN A 127 8.84 19.26 -27.13
C GLN A 127 9.30 20.64 -27.63
#